data_AF-A0A2V8GPS3-F1
#
_entry.id   AF-A0A2V8GPS3-F1
#
_cell.length_a   1.000
_cell.length_b   1.000
_cell.length_c   1.000
_cell.angle_alpha   90.00
_cell.angle_beta   90.00
_cell.angle_gamma   90.00
#
_symmetry.space_group_name_H-M   'P 1'
#
loop_
_entity.id
_entity.type
_entity.pdbx_description
1 polymer ?
#
loop_
_entity_poly.entity_id
_entity_poly.type
_entity_poly.pdbx_seq_one_letter_code
_entity_poly.pdbx_strand_id
1 'polypeptide(L)'
;MSDEKPDTNTEKPEANAEKIEARTEHSQPSGASRVRGVIQRHPWLRIAGAIAALLLAIVAVRWWWGRHTHETTDDAQIDGDIYPISARITGPITMVYARDGQFVSAGAPLVDIDARDYEVALARARAEYEMALANASASQLEIPVSTVGSTSQIRSAQADLVTTQAGVVVAQKQVDEAQAQLAQANAAAKTANADVERFTPLIEKREISQQQYDQTLAAADTANAAVAAATAGVRRAEEQVRQAGEKIRQADAGLDTARATTMTVEATVARAKSSDAQAASAKAELQQAELNMSYTHILAPVDGIVGR
;
A
#
# COMPACT_ATOMS: atom_id res chain seq x y z
N MET A 1 -75.95 -27.76 16.59
CA MET A 1 -75.69 -26.84 17.71
C MET A 1 -76.12 -25.45 17.28
N SER A 2 -77.28 -24.91 17.71
CA SER A 2 -78.11 -25.30 18.86
C SER A 2 -77.31 -25.24 20.19
N ASP A 3 -77.68 -24.51 21.23
CA ASP A 3 -78.77 -23.53 21.46
C ASP A 3 -78.08 -22.32 22.18
N GLU A 4 -78.67 -21.36 22.89
CA GLU A 4 -79.95 -21.30 23.59
C GLU A 4 -80.26 -19.85 23.99
N LYS A 5 -81.52 -19.47 23.89
CA LYS A 5 -82.12 -18.29 24.52
C LYS A 5 -83.29 -18.83 25.35
N PRO A 6 -83.51 -18.36 26.59
CA PRO A 6 -84.76 -17.63 26.86
C PRO A 6 -84.47 -16.35 27.70
N ASP A 7 -85.14 -15.22 27.48
CA ASP A 7 -86.54 -14.88 27.79
C ASP A 7 -86.78 -14.76 29.31
N THR A 8 -87.40 -13.68 29.80
CA THR A 8 -88.85 -13.46 29.63
C THR A 8 -89.29 -12.02 29.96
N ASN A 9 -90.21 -11.49 29.13
CA ASN A 9 -91.26 -10.49 29.41
C ASN A 9 -90.87 -9.11 30.02
N THR A 10 -91.60 -8.01 29.77
CA THR A 10 -93.05 -7.93 29.56
C THR A 10 -93.50 -6.82 28.60
N GLU A 11 -94.43 -7.19 27.71
CA GLU A 11 -95.53 -6.43 27.06
C GLU A 11 -95.36 -5.16 26.18
N LYS A 12 -96.08 -5.26 25.05
CA LYS A 12 -96.63 -4.30 24.07
C LYS A 12 -97.88 -3.53 24.66
N PRO A 13 -98.64 -2.71 23.88
CA PRO A 13 -98.31 -1.59 22.99
C PRO A 13 -99.32 -0.40 23.17
N GLU A 14 -99.46 0.50 22.18
CA GLU A 14 -100.65 1.35 21.86
C GLU A 14 -101.11 2.40 22.90
N ALA A 15 -101.12 3.71 22.59
CA ALA A 15 -101.97 4.51 21.69
C ALA A 15 -103.28 5.04 22.33
N ASN A 16 -103.62 6.31 22.00
CA ASN A 16 -104.75 7.13 22.48
C ASN A 16 -104.65 7.57 23.97
N ALA A 17 -104.67 8.86 24.33
CA ALA A 17 -105.60 9.95 24.01
C ALA A 17 -106.92 9.88 24.79
N GLU A 18 -106.91 10.33 26.05
CA GLU A 18 -108.08 11.00 26.63
C GLU A 18 -107.69 12.06 27.69
N LYS A 19 -108.60 13.01 27.91
CA LYS A 19 -108.33 14.33 28.50
C LYS A 19 -109.50 14.75 29.39
N ILE A 20 -109.35 14.67 30.71
CA ILE A 20 -110.28 15.23 31.72
C ILE A 20 -109.42 15.81 32.85
N GLU A 21 -109.07 17.10 32.84
CA GLU A 21 -109.88 18.25 33.29
C GLU A 21 -110.11 18.33 34.81
N ALA A 22 -109.24 19.10 35.49
CA ALA A 22 -109.46 19.61 36.84
C ALA A 22 -109.85 21.11 36.81
N ARG A 23 -111.09 21.35 36.38
CA ARG A 23 -112.01 22.43 36.79
C ARG A 23 -111.37 23.71 37.40
N THR A 24 -111.21 24.75 36.59
CA THR A 24 -111.14 26.14 37.06
C THR A 24 -112.51 26.80 36.86
N GLU A 25 -113.09 27.40 37.90
CA GLU A 25 -114.43 27.99 37.82
C GLU A 25 -114.46 29.39 37.17
N HIS A 26 -115.65 29.75 36.68
CA HIS A 26 -115.93 31.00 35.96
C HIS A 26 -115.61 32.27 36.76
N SER A 27 -115.20 33.33 36.05
CA SER A 27 -115.58 34.72 36.37
C SER A 27 -115.36 35.71 35.21
N GLN A 28 -116.45 36.14 34.60
CA GLN A 28 -116.66 37.45 33.94
C GLN A 28 -118.16 37.80 34.13
N PRO A 29 -118.61 39.07 34.08
CA PRO A 29 -117.96 40.21 33.38
C PRO A 29 -117.99 41.58 34.12
N SER A 30 -117.49 42.61 33.41
CA SER A 30 -117.86 44.05 33.51
C SER A 30 -117.37 44.87 34.71
N GLY A 31 -116.68 46.02 34.47
CA GLY A 31 -116.40 46.99 35.56
C GLY A 31 -115.29 48.06 35.42
N ALA A 32 -115.12 48.69 34.26
CA ALA A 32 -114.52 50.04 34.04
C ALA A 32 -113.54 50.71 35.08
N SER A 33 -112.31 51.02 34.63
CA SER A 33 -111.85 52.40 34.26
C SER A 33 -110.45 52.91 34.74
N ARG A 34 -109.75 53.62 33.84
CA ARG A 34 -108.65 54.63 34.03
C ARG A 34 -107.27 54.13 34.57
N VAL A 35 -106.09 54.68 34.17
CA VAL A 35 -105.69 55.73 33.20
C VAL A 35 -104.16 55.68 32.89
N ARG A 36 -103.74 56.01 31.64
CA ARG A 36 -102.40 56.45 31.12
C ARG A 36 -101.13 55.60 31.42
N GLY A 37 -100.13 55.47 30.53
CA GLY A 37 -99.99 55.87 29.11
C GLY A 37 -98.52 55.88 28.61
N VAL A 38 -98.31 56.19 27.31
CA VAL A 38 -97.08 56.82 26.73
C VAL A 38 -95.81 55.91 26.61
N ILE A 39 -95.07 55.77 25.48
CA ILE A 39 -95.21 56.34 24.11
C ILE A 39 -94.92 55.36 22.93
N GLN A 40 -93.89 55.57 22.08
CA GLN A 40 -93.83 55.17 20.65
C GLN A 40 -92.40 55.09 20.03
N ARG A 41 -92.22 54.10 19.14
CA ARG A 41 -91.48 54.06 17.83
C ARG A 41 -90.27 54.99 17.53
N HIS A 42 -89.14 54.38 17.14
CA HIS A 42 -88.06 55.00 16.33
C HIS A 42 -87.48 54.02 15.27
N PRO A 43 -87.30 54.41 13.98
CA PRO A 43 -86.83 53.49 12.92
C PRO A 43 -85.31 53.35 12.79
N TRP A 44 -84.51 54.34 13.21
CA TRP A 44 -83.05 54.33 13.01
C TRP A 44 -82.31 53.24 13.81
N LEU A 45 -82.83 52.87 14.99
CA LEU A 45 -82.35 51.73 15.79
C LEU A 45 -82.41 50.40 15.02
N ARG A 46 -83.30 50.25 14.03
CA ARG A 46 -83.37 49.05 13.18
C ARG A 46 -82.23 49.02 12.15
N ILE A 47 -81.74 50.18 11.72
CA ILE A 47 -80.60 50.30 10.79
C ILE A 47 -79.29 50.09 11.55
N ALA A 48 -79.13 50.71 12.74
CA ALA A 48 -77.98 50.46 13.60
C ALA A 48 -77.91 48.98 14.04
N GLY A 49 -79.06 48.38 14.40
CA GLY A 49 -79.16 46.94 14.68
C GLY A 49 -78.83 46.05 13.48
N ALA A 50 -79.25 46.43 12.27
CA ALA A 50 -78.91 45.70 11.04
C ALA A 50 -77.41 45.78 10.70
N ILE A 51 -76.76 46.94 10.91
CA ILE A 51 -75.31 47.09 10.70
C ILE A 51 -74.52 46.32 11.76
N ALA A 52 -74.94 46.36 13.04
CA ALA A 52 -74.33 45.55 14.09
C ALA A 52 -74.50 44.04 13.83
N ALA A 53 -75.68 43.61 13.37
CA ALA A 53 -75.94 42.23 12.95
C ALA A 53 -75.12 41.82 11.71
N LEU A 54 -74.92 42.74 10.75
CA LEU A 54 -74.08 42.49 9.57
C LEU A 54 -72.60 42.39 9.94
N LEU A 55 -72.10 43.25 10.84
CA LEU A 55 -70.73 43.16 11.35
C LEU A 55 -70.52 41.88 12.17
N LEU A 56 -71.49 41.51 13.02
CA LEU A 56 -71.48 40.20 13.70
C LEU A 56 -71.54 39.04 12.71
N ALA A 57 -72.33 39.13 11.64
CA ALA A 57 -72.38 38.11 10.60
C ALA A 57 -71.07 38.02 9.80
N ILE A 58 -70.41 39.15 9.49
CA ILE A 58 -69.10 39.17 8.83
C ILE A 58 -68.03 38.57 9.76
N VAL A 59 -68.02 38.93 11.04
CA VAL A 59 -67.11 38.33 12.04
C VAL A 59 -67.40 36.83 12.22
N ALA A 60 -68.66 36.44 12.30
CA ALA A 60 -69.08 35.04 12.41
C ALA A 60 -68.69 34.24 11.15
N VAL A 61 -68.90 34.77 9.95
CA VAL A 61 -68.49 34.14 8.68
C VAL A 61 -66.96 34.08 8.56
N ARG A 62 -66.24 35.14 8.95
CA ARG A 62 -64.76 35.18 8.98
C ARG A 62 -64.18 34.15 9.95
N TRP A 63 -64.81 33.99 11.11
CA TRP A 63 -64.44 33.02 12.15
C TRP A 63 -64.82 31.58 11.77
N TRP A 64 -65.99 31.40 11.15
CA TRP A 64 -66.48 30.14 10.61
C TRP A 64 -65.59 29.64 9.45
N TRP A 65 -65.23 30.52 8.50
CA TRP A 65 -64.23 30.20 7.48
C TRP A 65 -62.86 29.90 8.12
N GLY A 66 -62.41 30.71 9.07
CA GLY A 66 -61.12 30.50 9.74
C GLY A 66 -61.00 29.15 10.43
N ARG A 67 -62.10 28.66 11.04
CA ARG A 67 -62.22 27.31 11.62
C ARG A 67 -62.39 26.19 10.60
N HIS A 68 -62.85 26.47 9.37
CA HIS A 68 -63.02 25.47 8.32
C HIS A 68 -61.82 25.38 7.36
N THR A 69 -60.87 26.31 7.40
CA THR A 69 -59.65 26.28 6.56
C THR A 69 -58.38 25.92 7.30
N HIS A 70 -58.42 25.71 8.63
CA HIS A 70 -57.27 25.28 9.42
C HIS A 70 -57.70 24.19 10.39
N GLU A 71 -57.10 23.01 10.26
CA GLU A 71 -57.25 21.93 11.23
C GLU A 71 -56.25 22.16 12.36
N THR A 72 -56.74 22.48 13.55
CA THR A 72 -55.92 22.52 14.76
C THR A 72 -55.86 21.12 15.34
N THR A 73 -54.77 20.41 15.06
CA THR A 73 -54.42 19.16 15.75
C THR A 73 -53.28 19.42 16.74
N ASP A 74 -53.35 18.83 17.93
CA ASP A 74 -52.21 18.74 18.86
C ASP A 74 -51.28 17.58 18.51
N ASP A 75 -51.72 16.65 17.64
CA ASP A 75 -50.92 15.51 17.16
C ASP A 75 -49.94 15.96 16.06
N ALA A 76 -48.91 16.71 16.44
CA ALA A 76 -47.78 17.04 15.58
C ALA A 76 -46.65 16.00 15.74
N GLN A 77 -46.28 15.32 14.66
CA GLN A 77 -45.12 14.44 14.61
C GLN A 77 -43.90 15.21 14.06
N ILE A 78 -42.73 14.93 14.61
CA ILE A 78 -41.45 15.50 14.16
C ILE A 78 -40.75 14.42 13.33
N ASP A 79 -40.75 14.59 12.01
CA ASP A 79 -39.92 13.78 11.10
C ASP A 79 -38.47 14.28 11.15
N GLY A 80 -37.51 13.35 11.13
CA GLY A 80 -36.08 13.67 11.12
C GLY A 80 -35.19 12.47 10.78
N ASP A 81 -34.08 12.73 10.11
CA ASP A 81 -33.08 11.72 9.76
C ASP A 81 -32.26 11.32 10.99
N ILE A 82 -32.45 10.08 11.47
CA ILE A 82 -31.74 9.55 12.63
C ILE A 82 -30.44 8.88 12.18
N TYR A 83 -29.30 9.43 12.60
CA TYR A 83 -27.98 8.84 12.39
C TYR A 83 -27.53 8.06 13.63
N PRO A 84 -27.61 6.70 13.63
CA PRO A 84 -27.21 5.91 14.79
C PRO A 84 -25.68 5.96 14.96
N ILE A 85 -25.23 6.40 16.14
CA ILE A 85 -23.81 6.44 16.51
C ILE A 85 -23.47 5.17 17.27
N SER A 86 -22.49 4.40 16.79
CA SER A 86 -21.99 3.19 17.42
C SER A 86 -20.49 3.28 17.72
N ALA A 87 -20.07 2.71 18.84
CA ALA A 87 -18.67 2.61 19.20
C ALA A 87 -17.95 1.62 18.24
N ARG A 88 -16.82 2.06 17.66
CA ARG A 88 -15.96 1.23 16.79
C ARG A 88 -14.99 0.36 17.57
N ILE A 89 -14.83 0.63 18.85
CA ILE A 89 -13.91 -0.01 19.79
C ILE A 89 -14.63 -0.29 21.12
N THR A 90 -14.11 -1.20 21.93
CA THR A 90 -14.70 -1.61 23.22
C THR A 90 -13.85 -1.10 24.37
N GLY A 91 -14.44 -0.30 25.27
CA GLY A 91 -13.78 0.14 26.51
C GLY A 91 -14.77 0.77 27.49
N PRO A 92 -14.36 1.04 28.74
CA PRO A 92 -15.19 1.75 29.69
C PRO A 92 -15.34 3.23 29.30
N ILE A 93 -16.54 3.77 29.47
CA ILE A 93 -16.82 5.19 29.20
C ILE A 93 -16.25 6.04 30.35
N THR A 94 -15.43 7.02 30.01
CA THR A 94 -14.85 7.98 30.95
C THR A 94 -15.76 9.18 31.17
N MET A 95 -16.33 9.74 30.09
CA MET A 95 -17.20 10.92 30.16
C MET A 95 -18.24 10.92 29.04
N VAL A 96 -19.44 11.43 29.35
CA VAL A 96 -20.51 11.68 28.38
C VAL A 96 -20.78 13.19 28.37
N TYR A 97 -20.58 13.83 27.22
CA TYR A 97 -20.80 15.27 27.01
C TYR A 97 -22.20 15.57 26.45
N ALA A 98 -22.74 14.60 25.70
CA ALA A 98 -24.06 14.68 25.10
C ALA A 98 -25.17 14.63 26.17
N ARG A 99 -26.21 15.45 25.98
CA ARG A 99 -27.44 15.43 26.78
C ARG A 99 -28.64 15.33 25.84
N ASP A 100 -29.67 14.62 26.28
CA ASP A 100 -30.93 14.49 25.55
C ASP A 100 -31.52 15.87 25.21
N GLY A 101 -31.94 16.07 23.96
CA GLY A 101 -32.43 17.34 23.43
C GLY A 101 -31.36 18.44 23.21
N GLN A 102 -30.07 18.16 23.43
CA GLN A 102 -29.00 19.14 23.18
C GLN A 102 -28.65 19.21 21.68
N PHE A 103 -28.60 20.42 21.14
CA PHE A 103 -28.03 20.67 19.81
C PHE A 103 -26.49 20.55 19.85
N VAL A 104 -25.92 19.82 18.89
CA VAL A 104 -24.49 19.59 18.71
C VAL A 104 -24.09 19.86 17.27
N SER A 105 -22.88 20.40 17.07
CA SER A 105 -22.31 20.61 15.73
C SER A 105 -21.47 19.42 15.29
N ALA A 106 -21.29 19.26 13.98
CA ALA A 106 -20.37 18.27 13.41
C ALA A 106 -18.95 18.42 14.00
N GLY A 107 -18.35 17.30 14.40
CA GLY A 107 -17.06 17.25 15.09
C GLY A 107 -17.11 17.49 16.62
N ALA A 108 -18.27 17.84 17.20
CA ALA A 108 -18.38 17.99 18.66
C ALA A 108 -18.23 16.64 19.39
N PRO A 109 -17.50 16.57 20.51
CA PRO A 109 -17.37 15.34 21.30
C PRO A 109 -18.70 15.00 21.98
N LEU A 110 -19.10 13.73 21.87
CA LEU A 110 -20.32 13.18 22.47
C LEU A 110 -19.99 12.29 23.68
N VAL A 111 -19.02 11.39 23.52
CA VAL A 111 -18.61 10.39 24.52
C VAL A 111 -17.11 10.12 24.39
N ASP A 112 -16.41 10.09 25.53
CA ASP A 112 -15.02 9.65 25.63
C ASP A 112 -14.92 8.27 26.30
N ILE A 113 -14.21 7.36 25.64
CA ILE A 113 -13.81 6.04 26.13
C ILE A 113 -12.41 6.16 26.76
N ASP A 114 -12.13 5.37 27.80
CA ASP A 114 -10.79 5.30 28.41
C ASP A 114 -9.72 4.91 27.38
N ALA A 115 -8.76 5.82 27.16
CA ALA A 115 -7.76 5.69 26.13
C ALA A 115 -6.50 4.92 26.57
N ARG A 116 -6.32 4.62 27.86
CA ARG A 116 -5.02 4.15 28.41
C ARG A 116 -4.49 2.88 27.75
N ASP A 117 -5.35 1.91 27.48
CA ASP A 117 -4.97 0.66 26.79
C ASP A 117 -4.59 0.92 25.31
N TYR A 118 -5.24 1.90 24.67
CA TYR A 118 -4.96 2.32 23.29
C TYR A 118 -3.70 3.18 23.19
N GLU A 119 -3.39 4.01 24.18
CA GLU A 119 -2.11 4.73 24.28
C GLU A 119 -0.93 3.77 24.39
N VAL A 120 -1.05 2.72 25.21
CA VAL A 120 -0.02 1.66 25.34
C VAL A 120 0.10 0.87 24.03
N ALA A 121 -1.01 0.52 23.38
CA ALA A 121 -1.00 -0.16 22.09
C ALA A 121 -0.35 0.70 20.98
N LEU A 122 -0.64 2.01 20.95
CA LEU A 122 -0.06 2.98 20.03
C LEU A 122 1.45 3.15 20.28
N ALA A 123 1.86 3.32 21.54
CA ALA A 123 3.28 3.42 21.91
C ALA A 123 4.06 2.15 21.52
N ARG A 124 3.45 0.97 21.69
CA ARG A 124 4.01 -0.31 21.25
C ARG A 124 4.15 -0.40 19.72
N ALA A 125 3.07 -0.15 18.98
CA ALA A 125 3.09 -0.22 17.52
C ALA A 125 4.08 0.80 16.91
N ARG A 126 4.21 1.98 17.55
CA ARG A 126 5.22 2.96 17.20
C ARG A 126 6.65 2.46 17.42
N ALA A 127 6.94 1.85 18.57
CA ALA A 127 8.25 1.26 18.84
C ALA A 127 8.58 0.10 17.89
N GLU A 128 7.59 -0.73 17.55
CA GLU A 128 7.73 -1.82 16.57
C GLU A 128 8.02 -1.25 15.15
N TYR A 129 7.35 -0.17 14.74
CA TYR A 129 7.64 0.55 13.50
C TYR A 129 9.04 1.20 13.49
N GLU A 130 9.43 1.93 14.55
CA GLU A 130 10.74 2.56 14.65
C GLU A 130 11.88 1.52 14.62
N MET A 131 11.70 0.36 15.26
CA MET A 131 12.62 -0.78 15.17
C MET A 131 12.69 -1.37 13.74
N ALA A 132 11.55 -1.56 13.08
CA ALA A 132 11.51 -2.09 11.72
C ALA A 132 12.17 -1.12 10.71
N LEU A 133 11.96 0.19 10.87
CA LEU A 133 12.60 1.24 10.08
C LEU A 133 14.12 1.28 10.29
N ALA A 134 14.59 1.09 11.52
CA ALA A 134 16.03 0.98 11.82
C ALA A 134 16.65 -0.24 11.13
N ASN A 135 15.98 -1.39 11.16
CA ASN A 135 16.43 -2.62 10.48
C ASN A 135 16.45 -2.48 8.95
N ALA A 136 15.45 -1.81 8.36
CA ALA A 136 15.41 -1.47 6.94
C ALA A 136 16.59 -0.55 6.56
N SER A 137 16.80 0.53 7.33
CA SER A 137 17.90 1.47 7.13
C SER A 137 19.28 0.79 7.20
N ALA A 138 19.48 -0.11 8.17
CA ALA A 138 20.70 -0.90 8.29
C ALA A 138 20.92 -1.82 7.08
N SER A 139 19.86 -2.47 6.59
CA SER A 139 19.92 -3.35 5.41
C SER A 139 20.21 -2.59 4.11
N GLN A 140 19.70 -1.36 3.98
CA GLN A 140 20.01 -0.49 2.84
C GLN A 140 21.48 -0.04 2.82
N LEU A 141 22.12 0.12 3.99
CA LEU A 141 23.56 0.42 4.10
C LEU A 141 24.46 -0.77 3.73
N GLU A 142 23.95 -2.00 3.75
CA GLU A 142 24.70 -3.19 3.34
C GLU A 142 24.91 -3.24 1.80
N ILE A 143 23.98 -2.69 1.02
CA ILE A 143 24.03 -2.65 -0.46
C ILE A 143 25.27 -1.90 -1.00
N PRO A 144 25.57 -0.63 -0.61
CA PRO A 144 26.75 0.07 -1.09
C PRO A 144 28.06 -0.61 -0.64
N VAL A 145 28.10 -1.21 0.56
CA VAL A 145 29.27 -1.97 1.03
C VAL A 145 29.51 -3.20 0.16
N SER A 146 28.45 -3.97 -0.13
CA SER A 146 28.52 -5.18 -0.95
C SER A 146 28.88 -4.87 -2.41
N THR A 147 28.24 -3.86 -3.03
CA THR A 147 28.52 -3.43 -4.41
C THR A 147 29.95 -2.90 -4.59
N VAL A 148 30.46 -2.07 -3.67
CA VAL A 148 31.84 -1.56 -3.73
C VAL A 148 32.84 -2.69 -3.53
N GLY A 149 32.58 -3.62 -2.60
CA GLY A 149 33.39 -4.82 -2.38
C GLY A 149 33.50 -5.68 -3.64
N SER A 150 32.36 -6.07 -4.21
CA SER A 150 32.28 -6.87 -5.45
C SER A 150 32.96 -6.16 -6.64
N THR A 151 32.69 -4.86 -6.83
CA THR A 151 33.34 -4.05 -7.89
C THR A 151 34.86 -3.94 -7.69
N SER A 152 35.33 -3.93 -6.44
CA SER A 152 36.78 -3.95 -6.14
C SER A 152 37.40 -5.30 -6.50
N GLN A 153 36.75 -6.42 -6.14
CA GLN A 153 37.20 -7.77 -6.46
C GLN A 153 37.24 -8.02 -7.97
N ILE A 154 36.19 -7.62 -8.71
CA ILE A 154 36.14 -7.72 -10.18
C ILE A 154 37.28 -6.91 -10.81
N ARG A 155 37.54 -5.68 -10.33
CA ARG A 155 38.67 -4.87 -10.84
C ARG A 155 40.03 -5.49 -10.55
N SER A 156 40.22 -6.13 -9.40
CA SER A 156 41.45 -6.88 -9.09
C SER A 156 41.64 -8.05 -10.05
N ALA A 157 40.64 -8.93 -10.17
CA ALA A 157 40.71 -10.09 -11.05
C ALA A 157 40.90 -9.71 -12.53
N GLN A 158 40.30 -8.60 -12.96
CA GLN A 158 40.51 -8.05 -14.30
C GLN A 158 41.95 -7.55 -14.52
N ALA A 159 42.58 -6.93 -13.50
CA ALA A 159 43.98 -6.52 -13.56
C ALA A 159 44.95 -7.72 -13.54
N ASP A 160 44.63 -8.76 -12.77
CA ASP A 160 45.37 -10.02 -12.73
C ASP A 160 45.32 -10.74 -14.09
N LEU A 161 44.15 -10.75 -14.75
CA LEU A 161 43.97 -11.27 -16.10
C LEU A 161 44.82 -10.51 -17.12
N VAL A 162 44.80 -9.17 -17.11
CA VAL A 162 45.62 -8.32 -18.00
C VAL A 162 47.12 -8.58 -17.78
N THR A 163 47.55 -8.69 -16.52
CA THR A 163 48.95 -9.00 -16.16
C THR A 163 49.35 -10.39 -16.67
N THR A 164 48.46 -11.37 -16.56
CA THR A 164 48.70 -12.74 -17.03
C THR A 164 48.74 -12.83 -18.56
N GLN A 165 47.89 -12.07 -19.26
CA GLN A 165 47.92 -11.93 -20.71
C GLN A 165 49.24 -11.31 -21.20
N ALA A 166 49.75 -10.27 -20.52
CA ALA A 166 51.07 -9.72 -20.80
C ALA A 166 52.19 -10.76 -20.58
N GLY A 167 52.06 -11.63 -19.57
CA GLY A 167 52.96 -12.77 -19.35
C GLY A 167 53.02 -13.76 -20.52
N VAL A 168 51.89 -14.05 -21.18
CA VAL A 168 51.86 -14.86 -22.41
C VAL A 168 52.59 -14.16 -23.56
N VAL A 169 52.43 -12.85 -23.72
CA VAL A 169 53.16 -12.08 -24.75
C VAL A 169 54.68 -12.16 -24.52
N VAL A 170 55.15 -12.08 -23.28
CA VAL A 170 56.57 -12.25 -22.93
C VAL A 170 57.05 -13.67 -23.24
N ALA A 171 56.29 -14.71 -22.87
CA ALA A 171 56.64 -16.10 -23.20
C ALA A 171 56.67 -16.34 -24.72
N GLN A 172 55.76 -15.74 -25.48
CA GLN A 172 55.76 -15.83 -26.94
C GLN A 172 57.02 -15.21 -27.54
N LYS A 173 57.49 -14.07 -26.99
CA LYS A 173 58.76 -13.46 -27.44
C LYS A 173 59.98 -14.34 -27.15
N GLN A 174 59.94 -15.17 -26.12
CA GLN A 174 60.99 -16.17 -25.84
C GLN A 174 60.96 -17.34 -26.86
N VAL A 175 59.78 -17.71 -27.37
CA VAL A 175 59.68 -18.66 -28.50
C VAL A 175 60.28 -18.05 -29.76
N ASP A 176 59.94 -16.80 -30.08
CA ASP A 176 60.48 -16.09 -31.25
C ASP A 176 62.03 -16.01 -31.19
N GLU A 177 62.60 -15.75 -30.00
CA GLU A 177 64.05 -15.73 -29.76
C GLU A 177 64.68 -17.13 -29.93
N ALA A 178 64.08 -18.17 -29.34
CA ALA A 178 64.57 -19.55 -29.47
C ALA A 178 64.50 -20.05 -30.92
N GLN A 179 63.49 -19.63 -31.69
CA GLN A 179 63.37 -19.93 -33.11
C GLN A 179 64.47 -19.26 -33.93
N ALA A 180 64.86 -18.02 -33.60
CA ALA A 180 66.00 -17.34 -34.23
C ALA A 180 67.32 -18.08 -33.96
N GLN A 181 67.54 -18.56 -32.73
CA GLN A 181 68.71 -19.39 -32.39
C GLN A 181 68.72 -20.73 -33.15
N LEU A 182 67.56 -21.38 -33.32
CA LEU A 182 67.42 -22.59 -34.13
C LEU A 182 67.69 -22.31 -35.62
N ALA A 183 67.23 -21.18 -36.16
CA ALA A 183 67.51 -20.78 -37.54
C ALA A 183 69.03 -20.57 -37.77
N GLN A 184 69.72 -19.94 -36.81
CA GLN A 184 71.18 -19.80 -36.83
C GLN A 184 71.90 -21.16 -36.80
N ALA A 185 71.49 -22.06 -35.89
CA ALA A 185 72.06 -23.41 -35.80
C ALA A 185 71.84 -24.22 -37.10
N ASN A 186 70.64 -24.14 -37.68
CA ASN A 186 70.32 -24.79 -38.96
C ASN A 186 71.16 -24.25 -40.12
N ALA A 187 71.45 -22.95 -40.16
CA ALA A 187 72.33 -22.37 -41.16
C ALA A 187 73.77 -22.91 -41.05
N ALA A 188 74.32 -22.99 -39.82
CA ALA A 188 75.65 -23.54 -39.55
C ALA A 188 75.74 -25.05 -39.86
N ALA A 189 74.73 -25.83 -39.48
CA ALA A 189 74.64 -27.25 -39.81
C ALA A 189 74.52 -27.46 -41.32
N LYS A 190 73.74 -26.65 -42.04
CA LYS A 190 73.66 -26.71 -43.50
C LYS A 190 75.02 -26.48 -44.17
N THR A 191 75.83 -25.52 -43.69
CA THR A 191 77.18 -25.32 -44.24
C THR A 191 78.11 -26.49 -43.93
N ALA A 192 78.11 -27.01 -42.70
CA ALA A 192 79.00 -28.11 -42.31
C ALA A 192 78.64 -29.44 -43.03
N ASN A 193 77.35 -29.76 -43.14
CA ASN A 193 76.88 -30.93 -43.89
C ASN A 193 77.22 -30.83 -45.39
N ALA A 194 77.13 -29.63 -45.99
CA ALA A 194 77.52 -29.41 -47.38
C ALA A 194 79.04 -29.51 -47.62
N ASP A 195 79.86 -29.14 -46.63
CA ASP A 195 81.31 -29.38 -46.69
C ASP A 195 81.61 -30.89 -46.66
N VAL A 196 80.97 -31.67 -45.78
CA VAL A 196 81.10 -33.15 -45.78
C VAL A 196 80.70 -33.73 -47.14
N GLU A 197 79.54 -33.36 -47.67
CA GLU A 197 79.06 -33.81 -49.00
C GLU A 197 80.06 -33.47 -50.12
N ARG A 198 80.71 -32.29 -50.06
CA ARG A 198 81.75 -31.90 -51.03
C ARG A 198 83.05 -32.69 -50.87
N PHE A 199 83.42 -33.08 -49.65
CA PHE A 199 84.68 -33.77 -49.37
C PHE A 199 84.61 -35.31 -49.50
N THR A 200 83.44 -35.93 -49.35
CA THR A 200 83.24 -37.39 -49.58
C THR A 200 83.82 -37.89 -50.92
N PRO A 201 83.47 -37.32 -52.10
CA PRO A 201 84.05 -37.79 -53.37
C PRO A 201 85.52 -37.42 -53.57
N LEU A 202 86.11 -36.56 -52.72
CA LEU A 202 87.52 -36.18 -52.78
C LEU A 202 88.40 -37.15 -51.98
N ILE A 203 87.93 -37.66 -50.84
CA ILE A 203 88.66 -38.69 -50.09
C ILE A 203 88.65 -40.04 -50.84
N GLU A 204 87.55 -40.39 -51.52
CA GLU A 204 87.49 -41.57 -52.41
C GLU A 204 88.53 -41.54 -53.53
N LYS A 205 88.77 -40.35 -54.10
CA LYS A 205 89.80 -40.10 -55.12
C LYS A 205 91.22 -39.93 -54.54
N ARG A 206 91.36 -39.92 -53.21
CA ARG A 206 92.61 -39.67 -52.46
C ARG A 206 93.21 -38.27 -52.68
N GLU A 207 92.37 -37.28 -52.97
CA GLU A 207 92.75 -35.87 -53.19
C GLU A 207 92.91 -35.09 -51.86
N ILE A 208 92.43 -35.64 -50.74
CA ILE A 208 92.53 -35.05 -49.39
C ILE A 208 93.01 -36.10 -48.36
N SER A 209 93.49 -35.64 -47.20
CA SER A 209 93.89 -36.54 -46.11
C SER A 209 92.68 -37.03 -45.29
N GLN A 210 92.80 -38.22 -44.67
CA GLN A 210 91.77 -38.72 -43.75
C GLN A 210 91.50 -37.74 -42.60
N GLN A 211 92.56 -37.19 -41.99
CA GLN A 211 92.44 -36.17 -40.94
C GLN A 211 91.59 -34.96 -41.38
N GLN A 212 91.69 -34.51 -42.63
CA GLN A 212 90.89 -33.41 -43.16
C GLN A 212 89.40 -33.80 -43.24
N TYR A 213 89.11 -35.02 -43.70
CA TYR A 213 87.74 -35.54 -43.78
C TYR A 213 87.13 -35.74 -42.38
N ASP A 214 87.86 -36.38 -41.47
CA ASP A 214 87.42 -36.63 -40.09
C ASP A 214 87.13 -35.33 -39.33
N GLN A 215 87.92 -34.27 -39.58
CA GLN A 215 87.65 -32.93 -39.06
C GLN A 215 86.34 -32.34 -39.59
N THR A 216 86.01 -32.55 -40.87
CA THR A 216 84.74 -32.07 -41.45
C THR A 216 83.54 -32.86 -40.94
N LEU A 217 83.69 -34.18 -40.74
CA LEU A 217 82.67 -35.02 -40.13
C LEU A 217 82.37 -34.55 -38.69
N ALA A 218 83.42 -34.37 -37.87
CA ALA A 218 83.28 -33.88 -36.50
C ALA A 218 82.67 -32.46 -36.44
N ALA A 219 83.00 -31.58 -37.41
CA ALA A 219 82.37 -30.27 -37.54
C ALA A 219 80.87 -30.36 -37.87
N ALA A 220 80.48 -31.28 -38.77
CA ALA A 220 79.07 -31.54 -39.07
C ALA A 220 78.33 -32.11 -37.87
N ASP A 221 78.89 -33.10 -37.18
CA ASP A 221 78.29 -33.71 -35.98
C ASP A 221 78.09 -32.68 -34.85
N THR A 222 79.06 -31.81 -34.60
CA THR A 222 78.91 -30.72 -33.60
C THR A 222 77.85 -29.70 -34.01
N ALA A 223 77.73 -29.36 -35.29
CA ALA A 223 76.69 -28.46 -35.78
C ALA A 223 75.28 -29.10 -35.74
N ASN A 224 75.16 -30.39 -36.07
CA ASN A 224 73.92 -31.15 -35.95
C ASN A 224 73.50 -31.32 -34.48
N ALA A 225 74.45 -31.51 -33.56
CA ALA A 225 74.20 -31.49 -32.12
C ALA A 225 73.73 -30.11 -31.63
N ALA A 226 74.27 -29.01 -32.17
CA ALA A 226 73.80 -27.66 -31.88
C ALA A 226 72.35 -27.42 -32.34
N VAL A 227 71.96 -27.95 -33.51
CA VAL A 227 70.55 -27.95 -33.97
C VAL A 227 69.65 -28.72 -33.01
N ALA A 228 70.06 -29.90 -32.54
CA ALA A 228 69.29 -30.67 -31.58
C ALA A 228 69.12 -29.92 -30.23
N ALA A 229 70.17 -29.24 -29.76
CA ALA A 229 70.13 -28.41 -28.57
C ALA A 229 69.21 -27.18 -28.73
N ALA A 230 69.27 -26.48 -29.86
CA ALA A 230 68.41 -25.35 -30.18
C ALA A 230 66.94 -25.77 -30.35
N THR A 231 66.68 -26.93 -30.96
CA THR A 231 65.33 -27.52 -31.07
C THR A 231 64.77 -27.85 -29.68
N ALA A 232 65.59 -28.37 -28.77
CA ALA A 232 65.20 -28.54 -27.37
C ALA A 232 64.97 -27.19 -26.66
N GLY A 233 65.65 -26.11 -27.08
CA GLY A 233 65.40 -24.74 -26.64
C GLY A 233 64.01 -24.24 -27.03
N VAL A 234 63.63 -24.36 -28.30
CA VAL A 234 62.29 -24.00 -28.80
C VAL A 234 61.21 -24.75 -28.03
N ARG A 235 61.32 -26.07 -27.87
CA ARG A 235 60.35 -26.86 -27.09
C ARG A 235 60.21 -26.42 -25.62
N ARG A 236 61.28 -25.93 -24.99
CA ARG A 236 61.21 -25.37 -23.62
C ARG A 236 60.45 -24.03 -23.59
N ALA A 237 60.64 -23.18 -24.60
CA ALA A 237 59.93 -21.91 -24.69
C ALA A 237 58.43 -22.12 -25.05
N GLU A 238 58.11 -23.07 -25.93
CA GLU A 238 56.72 -23.46 -26.25
C GLU A 238 55.99 -23.99 -25.02
N GLU A 239 56.66 -24.80 -24.19
CA GLU A 239 56.14 -25.27 -22.91
C GLU A 239 55.91 -24.12 -21.91
N GLN A 240 56.77 -23.08 -21.90
CA GLN A 240 56.56 -21.87 -21.09
C GLN A 240 55.33 -21.07 -21.57
N VAL A 241 55.10 -20.96 -22.89
CA VAL A 241 53.87 -20.38 -23.45
C VAL A 241 52.64 -21.19 -23.01
N ARG A 242 52.71 -22.52 -23.08
CA ARG A 242 51.61 -23.40 -22.60
C ARG A 242 51.30 -23.16 -21.13
N GLN A 243 52.31 -23.14 -20.27
CA GLN A 243 52.15 -22.86 -18.83
C GLN A 243 51.61 -21.45 -18.55
N ALA A 244 52.01 -20.43 -19.33
CA ALA A 244 51.45 -19.09 -19.24
C ALA A 244 49.97 -19.05 -19.69
N GLY A 245 49.60 -19.84 -20.72
CA GLY A 245 48.22 -20.04 -21.15
C GLY A 245 47.34 -20.74 -20.10
N GLU A 246 47.88 -21.71 -19.35
CA GLU A 246 47.19 -22.32 -18.21
C GLU A 246 46.88 -21.28 -17.12
N LYS A 247 47.81 -20.35 -16.85
CA LYS A 247 47.56 -19.23 -15.91
C LYS A 247 46.43 -18.31 -16.37
N ILE A 248 46.24 -18.10 -17.68
CA ILE A 248 45.08 -17.35 -18.18
C ILE A 248 43.78 -18.04 -17.74
N ARG A 249 43.65 -19.37 -17.87
CA ARG A 249 42.44 -20.08 -17.44
C ARG A 249 42.22 -19.99 -15.92
N GLN A 250 43.29 -19.96 -15.13
CA GLN A 250 43.22 -19.73 -13.68
C GLN A 250 42.74 -18.30 -13.36
N ALA A 251 43.26 -17.28 -14.05
CA ALA A 251 42.84 -15.89 -13.89
C ALA A 251 41.39 -15.65 -14.34
N ASP A 252 40.96 -16.30 -15.43
CA ASP A 252 39.60 -16.24 -15.96
C ASP A 252 38.58 -16.88 -15.00
N ALA A 253 38.91 -18.05 -14.43
CA ALA A 253 38.13 -18.64 -13.33
C ALA A 253 38.10 -17.74 -12.07
N GLY A 254 39.19 -17.02 -11.79
CA GLY A 254 39.25 -15.98 -10.76
C GLY A 254 38.28 -14.82 -11.06
N LEU A 255 38.21 -14.37 -12.31
CA LEU A 255 37.28 -13.32 -12.75
C LEU A 255 35.82 -13.79 -12.68
N ASP A 256 35.53 -15.04 -13.04
CA ASP A 256 34.17 -15.59 -12.94
C ASP A 256 33.72 -15.81 -11.49
N THR A 257 34.60 -16.24 -10.60
CA THR A 257 34.29 -16.27 -9.15
C THR A 257 34.08 -14.86 -8.58
N ALA A 258 34.86 -13.87 -9.03
CA ALA A 258 34.62 -12.45 -8.69
C ALA A 258 33.27 -11.95 -9.23
N ARG A 259 32.89 -12.31 -10.46
CA ARG A 259 31.56 -11.99 -11.04
C ARG A 259 30.43 -12.67 -10.27
N ALA A 260 30.61 -13.92 -9.81
CA ALA A 260 29.61 -14.64 -9.01
C ALA A 260 29.30 -13.94 -7.68
N THR A 261 30.21 -13.11 -7.14
CA THR A 261 29.90 -12.26 -5.97
C THR A 261 28.80 -11.23 -6.25
N THR A 262 28.51 -10.89 -7.50
CA THR A 262 27.35 -10.05 -7.85
C THR A 262 26.02 -10.71 -7.41
N MET A 263 25.95 -12.04 -7.36
CA MET A 263 24.77 -12.75 -6.88
C MET A 263 24.54 -12.53 -5.36
N THR A 264 25.60 -12.24 -4.59
CA THR A 264 25.44 -11.89 -3.18
C THR A 264 24.93 -10.46 -3.02
N VAL A 265 25.31 -9.55 -3.93
CA VAL A 265 24.70 -8.20 -4.01
C VAL A 265 23.19 -8.29 -4.26
N GLU A 266 22.76 -9.14 -5.20
CA GLU A 266 21.34 -9.37 -5.46
C GLU A 266 20.60 -9.93 -4.22
N ALA A 267 21.24 -10.85 -3.48
CA ALA A 267 20.71 -11.36 -2.21
C ALA A 267 20.62 -10.26 -1.13
N THR A 268 21.61 -9.37 -1.01
CA THR A 268 21.57 -8.21 -0.11
C THR A 268 20.43 -7.24 -0.50
N VAL A 269 20.23 -6.98 -1.80
CA VAL A 269 19.11 -6.15 -2.29
C VAL A 269 17.75 -6.81 -2.01
N ALA A 270 17.63 -8.13 -2.17
CA ALA A 270 16.42 -8.87 -1.82
C ALA A 270 16.14 -8.82 -0.31
N ARG A 271 17.19 -8.93 0.53
CA ARG A 271 17.09 -8.76 1.98
C ARG A 271 16.60 -7.36 2.37
N ALA A 272 17.20 -6.31 1.80
CA ALA A 272 16.77 -4.93 2.06
C ALA A 272 15.30 -4.71 1.71
N LYS A 273 14.84 -5.18 0.52
CA LYS A 273 13.42 -5.13 0.13
C LYS A 273 12.49 -5.88 1.10
N SER A 274 12.95 -7.00 1.67
CA SER A 274 12.19 -7.73 2.70
C SER A 274 12.07 -6.92 4.00
N SER A 275 13.13 -6.25 4.42
CA SER A 275 13.09 -5.35 5.58
C SER A 275 12.27 -4.08 5.33
N ASP A 276 12.29 -3.51 4.12
CA ASP A 276 11.40 -2.42 3.73
C ASP A 276 9.92 -2.85 3.81
N ALA A 277 9.59 -4.07 3.37
CA ALA A 277 8.25 -4.63 3.47
C ALA A 277 7.82 -4.89 4.93
N GLN A 278 8.74 -5.31 5.81
CA GLN A 278 8.49 -5.42 7.25
C GLN A 278 8.20 -4.05 7.88
N ALA A 279 8.96 -3.02 7.53
CA ALA A 279 8.71 -1.65 7.98
C ALA A 279 7.37 -1.10 7.46
N ALA A 280 6.95 -1.47 6.24
CA ALA A 280 5.63 -1.14 5.72
C ALA A 280 4.49 -1.84 6.47
N SER A 281 4.66 -3.11 6.88
CA SER A 281 3.68 -3.84 7.72
C SER A 281 3.54 -3.18 9.10
N ALA A 282 4.66 -2.93 9.78
CA ALA A 282 4.64 -2.26 11.09
C ALA A 282 4.06 -0.84 11.02
N LYS A 283 4.23 -0.14 9.89
CA LYS A 283 3.57 1.15 9.65
C LYS A 283 2.05 1.02 9.53
N ALA A 284 1.54 -0.02 8.88
CA ALA A 284 0.10 -0.28 8.79
C ALA A 284 -0.50 -0.63 10.17
N GLU A 285 0.24 -1.39 10.98
CA GLU A 285 -0.13 -1.70 12.38
C GLU A 285 -0.15 -0.44 13.26
N LEU A 286 0.84 0.45 13.10
CA LEU A 286 0.84 1.78 13.73
C LEU A 286 -0.39 2.60 13.31
N GLN A 287 -0.69 2.67 12.01
CA GLN A 287 -1.88 3.39 11.52
C GLN A 287 -3.19 2.80 12.07
N GLN A 288 -3.27 1.48 12.25
CA GLN A 288 -4.43 0.86 12.89
C GLN A 288 -4.53 1.22 14.38
N ALA A 289 -3.41 1.33 15.09
CA ALA A 289 -3.37 1.78 16.47
C ALA A 289 -3.73 3.28 16.60
N GLU A 290 -3.26 4.13 15.69
CA GLU A 290 -3.65 5.55 15.59
C GLU A 290 -5.16 5.70 15.33
N LEU A 291 -5.74 4.91 14.43
CA LEU A 291 -7.19 4.88 14.19
C LEU A 291 -7.96 4.43 15.44
N ASN A 292 -7.52 3.36 16.10
CA ASN A 292 -8.15 2.88 17.34
C ASN A 292 -8.10 3.94 18.44
N MET A 293 -6.96 4.64 18.59
CA MET A 293 -6.82 5.77 19.50
C MET A 293 -7.76 6.92 19.11
N SER A 294 -7.94 7.22 17.82
CA SER A 294 -8.91 8.26 17.39
C SER A 294 -10.37 7.89 17.72
N TYR A 295 -10.69 6.59 17.76
CA TYR A 295 -12.03 6.10 18.08
C TYR A 295 -12.37 6.10 19.58
N THR A 296 -11.44 6.48 20.46
CA THR A 296 -11.74 6.72 21.89
C THR A 296 -12.62 7.96 22.07
N HIS A 297 -12.52 8.93 21.15
CA HIS A 297 -13.34 10.13 21.11
C HIS A 297 -14.47 9.97 20.10
N ILE A 298 -15.70 9.74 20.57
CA ILE A 298 -16.88 9.65 19.71
C ILE A 298 -17.38 11.05 19.41
N LEU A 299 -17.17 11.49 18.15
CA LEU A 299 -17.58 12.81 17.66
C LEU A 299 -18.91 12.75 16.89
N ALA A 300 -19.66 13.84 16.87
CA ALA A 300 -20.85 14.00 16.03
C ALA A 300 -20.47 14.03 14.53
N PRO A 301 -21.07 13.20 13.66
CA PRO A 301 -20.75 13.21 12.23
C PRO A 301 -21.43 14.35 11.45
N VAL A 302 -22.50 14.92 12.00
CA VAL A 302 -23.33 15.97 11.40
C VAL A 302 -23.81 16.94 12.48
N ASP A 303 -24.27 18.13 12.08
CA ASP A 303 -25.01 19.04 12.96
C ASP A 303 -26.41 18.46 13.25
N GLY A 304 -26.86 18.49 14.51
CA GLY A 304 -28.17 17.91 14.87
C GLY A 304 -28.52 17.99 16.35
N ILE A 305 -29.64 17.39 16.74
CA ILE A 305 -30.09 17.27 18.13
C ILE A 305 -29.84 15.83 18.60
N VAL A 306 -29.27 15.67 19.79
CA VAL A 306 -29.08 14.36 20.42
C VAL A 306 -30.45 13.82 20.86
N GLY A 307 -30.91 12.76 20.21
CA GLY A 307 -32.06 11.97 20.63
C GLY A 307 -31.68 10.80 21.55
N ARG A 308 -32.67 10.31 22.28
CA ARG A 308 -32.57 9.19 23.24
C ARG A 308 -32.86 7.82 22.62
#